data_AF-A0A139PKN8-F1
#
_entry.id   AF-A0A139PKN8-F1
#
_cell.length_a   1.000
_cell.length_b   1.000
_cell.length_c   1.000
_cell.angle_alpha   90.00
_cell.angle_beta   90.00
_cell.angle_gamma   90.00
#
_symmetry.space_group_name_H-M   'P 1'
#
loop_
_entity.id
_entity.type
_entity.pdbx_description
1 polymer ?
#
loop_
_entity_poly.entity_id
_entity_poly.type
_entity_poly.pdbx_seq_one_letter_code
_entity_poly.pdbx_strand_id
1 'polypeptide(L)' 'MKFQLNSAGVSALLRSSEMQGILREKGQGIASRAGEGFELTVSPGQKRANAKVSTTDIKSMARNKKHNILLKAMR' A
#
# COMPACT_ATOMS: atom_id res chain seq x y z
N MET A 1 19.50 27.08 19.80
CA MET A 1 19.13 25.70 20.20
C MET A 1 18.91 24.88 18.93
N LYS A 2 19.56 23.71 18.78
CA LYS A 2 19.39 22.84 17.61
C LYS A 2 18.43 21.70 17.96
N PHE A 3 17.33 21.60 17.22
CA PHE A 3 16.40 20.47 17.34
C PHE A 3 17.03 19.22 16.71
N GLN A 4 16.97 18.08 17.41
CA GLN A 4 17.45 16.79 16.92
C GLN A 4 16.31 15.78 16.97
N LEU A 5 16.16 15.01 15.89
CA LEU A 5 15.15 13.97 15.81
C LEU A 5 15.61 12.73 16.57
N ASN A 6 14.66 12.12 17.30
CA ASN A 6 14.83 10.76 17.81
C ASN A 6 14.66 9.77 16.65
N SER A 7 15.75 9.39 16.00
CA SER A 7 15.76 8.47 14.85
C SER A 7 15.06 7.14 15.15
N ALA A 8 15.21 6.60 16.36
CA ALA A 8 14.57 5.36 16.77
C ALA A 8 13.05 5.53 16.88
N GLY A 9 12.61 6.62 17.50
CA GLY A 9 11.20 6.98 17.62
C GLY A 9 10.55 7.23 16.26
N VAL A 10 11.23 7.93 15.35
CA VAL A 10 10.75 8.15 13.98
C VAL A 10 10.65 6.82 13.22
N SER A 11 11.64 5.94 13.35
CA SER A 11 11.59 4.61 12.72
C SER A 11 10.45 3.73 13.26
N ALA A 12 10.15 3.81 14.56
CA ALA A 12 9.02 3.11 15.15
C ALA A 12 7.69 3.68 14.63
N LEU A 13 7.55 5.01 14.59
CA LEU A 13 6.37 5.69 14.06
C LEU A 13 6.10 5.31 12.59
N LEU A 14 7.12 5.27 11.74
CA LEU A 14 6.99 4.92 10.32
C LEU A 14 6.55 3.46 10.08
N ARG A 15 6.72 2.57 11.07
CA ARG A 15 6.34 1.14 11.02
C ARG A 15 5.11 0.83 11.86
N SER A 16 4.56 1.83 12.54
CA SER A 16 3.46 1.70 13.49
C SER A 16 2.20 1.09 12.87
N SER A 17 1.36 0.50 13.71
CA SER A 17 0.03 0.01 13.36
C SER A 17 -0.84 1.10 12.75
N GLU A 18 -0.71 2.32 13.25
CA GLU A 18 -1.42 3.52 12.84
C GLU A 18 -1.05 3.88 11.39
N MET A 19 0.25 3.89 11.08
CA MET A 19 0.72 4.11 9.71
C MET A 19 0.23 3.01 8.75
N GLN A 20 0.24 1.76 9.22
CA GLN A 20 -0.33 0.65 8.45
C GLN A 20 -1.85 0.78 8.27
N GLY A 21 -2.57 1.33 9.24
CA GLY A 21 -4.01 1.63 9.15
C GLY A 21 -4.32 2.63 8.04
N ILE A 22 -3.57 3.74 8.00
CA ILE A 22 -3.71 4.76 6.94
C ILE A 22 -3.42 4.16 5.56
N LEU A 23 -2.37 3.35 5.45
CA LEU A 23 -2.02 2.67 4.21
C LEU A 23 -3.07 1.63 3.80
N ARG A 24 -3.68 0.95 4.77
CA ARG A 24 -4.76 -0.01 4.53
C ARG A 24 -5.98 0.68 3.94
N GLU A 25 -6.41 1.79 4.53
CA GLU A 25 -7.56 2.56 4.02
C GLU A 25 -7.34 3.00 2.57
N LYS A 26 -6.19 3.63 2.29
CA LYS A 26 -5.84 4.09 0.94
C LYS A 26 -5.73 2.92 -0.05
N GLY A 27 -5.05 1.85 0.35
CA GLY A 27 -4.89 0.65 -0.46
C GLY A 27 -6.21 -0.05 -0.75
N GLN A 28 -7.13 -0.08 0.22
CA GLN A 28 -8.44 -0.71 0.07
C GLN A 28 -9.27 0.06 -0.96
N GLY A 29 -9.23 1.39 -0.94
CA GLY A 29 -9.86 2.21 -1.97
C GLY A 29 -9.36 1.88 -3.38
N ILE A 30 -8.06 1.66 -3.55
CA ILE A 30 -7.47 1.27 -4.84
C ILE A 30 -7.94 -0.13 -5.24
N ALA A 31 -7.88 -1.11 -4.33
CA ALA A 31 -8.31 -2.48 -4.60
C ALA A 31 -9.80 -2.54 -4.98
N SER A 32 -10.66 -1.82 -4.27
CA SER A 32 -12.08 -1.72 -4.57
C SER A 32 -12.34 -1.10 -5.95
N ARG A 33 -11.59 -0.06 -6.35
CA ARG A 33 -11.70 0.50 -7.72
C ARG A 33 -11.16 -0.43 -8.80
N ALA A 34 -10.14 -1.22 -8.49
CA ALA A 34 -9.58 -2.20 -9.41
C ALA A 34 -10.52 -3.40 -9.62
N GLY A 35 -11.32 -3.73 -8.61
CA GLY A 35 -12.37 -4.74 -8.66
C GLY A 35 -11.89 -6.15 -8.30
N GLU A 36 -12.68 -7.16 -8.67
CA GLU A 36 -12.40 -8.57 -8.40
C GLU A 36 -11.03 -9.00 -8.95
N GLY A 37 -10.31 -9.85 -8.21
CA GLY A 37 -9.00 -10.36 -8.63
C GLY A 37 -7.83 -9.43 -8.31
N PHE A 38 -8.07 -8.40 -7.48
CA PHE A 38 -7.05 -7.55 -6.89
C PHE A 38 -7.13 -7.58 -5.37
N GLU A 39 -5.98 -7.75 -4.74
CA GLU A 39 -5.85 -7.87 -3.28
C GLU A 39 -4.84 -6.88 -2.72
N LEU A 40 -5.13 -6.40 -1.52
CA LEU A 40 -4.27 -5.52 -0.75
C LEU A 40 -3.45 -6.32 0.26
N THR A 41 -2.15 -6.08 0.29
CA THR A 41 -1.25 -6.51 1.36
C THR A 41 -0.64 -5.28 2.03
N VAL A 42 -0.65 -5.24 3.36
CA VAL A 42 0.01 -4.19 4.15
C VAL A 42 1.06 -4.82 5.05
N SER A 43 2.23 -4.21 5.12
CA SER A 43 3.36 -4.70 5.92
C SER A 43 4.09 -3.53 6.58
N PRO A 44 4.64 -3.70 7.80
CA PRO A 44 5.52 -2.71 8.42
C PRO A 44 6.82 -2.47 7.64
N GLY A 45 7.24 -3.40 6.78
CA GLY A 45 8.51 -3.31 6.04
C GLY A 45 9.76 -3.20 6.94
N GLN A 46 10.94 -3.05 6.33
CA GLN A 46 12.19 -2.90 7.08
C GLN A 46 12.38 -1.48 7.63
N LYS A 47 12.06 -0.45 6.84
CA LYS A 47 12.30 0.97 7.18
C LYS A 47 11.03 1.79 7.39
N ARG A 48 9.93 1.38 6.76
CA ARG A 48 8.63 2.05 6.77
C ARG A 48 7.54 1.09 6.31
N ALA A 49 6.33 1.31 6.79
CA ALA A 49 5.18 0.57 6.35
C ALA A 49 4.93 0.78 4.85
N ASN A 50 4.40 -0.25 4.19
CA ASN A 50 4.00 -0.22 2.80
C ASN A 50 2.67 -0.94 2.60
N ALA A 51 1.95 -0.51 1.56
CA ALA A 51 0.78 -1.18 1.04
C ALA A 51 1.04 -1.56 -0.42
N LYS A 52 0.65 -2.76 -0.81
CA LYS A 52 0.78 -3.29 -2.16
C LYS A 52 -0.58 -3.81 -2.60
N VAL A 53 -1.07 -3.35 -3.74
CA VAL A 53 -2.23 -3.96 -4.42
C VAL A 53 -1.71 -4.80 -5.58
N SER A 54 -2.05 -6.08 -5.60
CA SER A 54 -1.58 -7.06 -6.59
C SER A 54 -2.74 -7.86 -7.17
N THR A 55 -2.55 -8.44 -8.33
CA THR A 55 -3.50 -9.40 -8.92
C THR A 55 -3.38 -10.76 -8.27
N THR A 56 -4.49 -11.49 -8.17
CA THR A 56 -4.55 -12.82 -7.52
C THR A 56 -4.36 -13.97 -8.50
N ASP A 57 -4.71 -13.76 -9.77
CA ASP A 57 -4.72 -14.81 -10.80
C ASP A 57 -4.22 -14.31 -12.17
N ILE A 58 -3.91 -15.26 -13.04
CA ILE A 58 -3.35 -15.00 -14.38
C ILE A 58 -4.32 -14.22 -15.28
N LYS A 59 -5.65 -14.45 -15.16
CA LYS A 59 -6.64 -13.70 -15.94
C LYS A 59 -6.66 -12.24 -15.50
N SER A 60 -6.62 -11.99 -14.19
CA SER A 60 -6.54 -10.64 -13.63
C SER A 60 -5.23 -9.93 -14.01
N MET A 61 -4.10 -10.65 -14.07
CA MET A 61 -2.84 -10.12 -14.60
C MET A 61 -2.95 -9.67 -16.07
N ALA A 62 -3.50 -10.53 -16.93
CA ALA A 62 -3.70 -10.21 -18.34
C ALA A 62 -4.65 -9.02 -18.52
N ARG A 63 -5.75 -8.98 -17.76
CA ARG A 63 -6.74 -7.90 -17.76
C ARG A 63 -6.12 -6.58 -17.29
N ASN A 64 -5.33 -6.61 -16.21
CA ASN A 64 -4.62 -5.44 -15.71
C ASN A 64 -3.66 -4.87 -16.77
N LYS A 65 -2.86 -5.73 -17.41
CA LYS A 65 -1.92 -5.35 -18.48
C LYS A 65 -2.64 -4.73 -19.68
N LYS A 66 -3.77 -5.31 -20.10
CA LYS A 66 -4.53 -4.84 -21.27
C LYS A 66 -5.21 -3.49 -21.04
N HIS A 67 -5.72 -3.25 -19.82
CA HIS A 67 -6.58 -2.11 -19.54
C HIS A 67 -5.97 -1.05 -18.61
N ASN A 68 -4.75 -1.29 -18.10
CA ASN A 68 -4.04 -0.44 -17.15
C ASN A 68 -4.86 -0.19 -15.86
N ILE A 69 -5.46 -1.24 -15.31
CA ILE A 69 -6.45 -1.14 -14.23
C ILE A 69 -5.83 -0.49 -12.99
N LEU A 70 -4.71 -0.99 -12.48
CA LEU A 70 -4.07 -0.44 -11.28
C LEU A 70 -3.67 1.02 -11.46
N LEU A 71 -3.12 1.39 -12.64
CA LEU A 71 -2.73 2.77 -12.93
C LEU A 71 -3.94 3.72 -12.92
N LYS A 72 -5.09 3.27 -13.44
CA LYS A 72 -6.33 4.05 -13.43
C LYS A 72 -6.96 4.08 -12.04
N ALA A 73 -6.86 3.00 -11.28
CA ALA A 73 -7.38 2.91 -9.92
C ALA A 73 -6.60 3.79 -8.91
N MET A 74 -5.39 4.25 -9.25
CA MET A 74 -4.62 5.16 -8.38
C MET A 74 -5.09 6.63 -8.42
N ARG A 75 -6.01 6.98 -9.32
CA ARG A 75 -6.57 8.32 -9.42
C ARG A 75 -7.59 8.60 -8.33
#